data_AF-A0A653C9I4-F1
#
_entry.id   AF-A0A653C9I4-F1
#
_cell.length_a   1.000
_cell.length_b   1.000
_cell.length_c   1.000
_cell.angle_alpha   90.00
_cell.angle_beta   90.00
_cell.angle_gamma   90.00
#
_symmetry.space_group_name_H-M   'P 1'
#
loop_
_entity.id
_entity.type
_entity.pdbx_description
1 polymer ?
#
loop_
_entity_poly.entity_id
_entity_poly.type
_entity_poly.pdbx_seq_one_letter_code
_entity_poly.pdbx_strand_id
1 'polypeptide(L)'
;MEEEKLLHRKQNAQRNNNTKRLMDACSDLAELYRNQCKYKLAIAEYKQLADLHNLKDDMIYARINRGIGEAYQGLKQFEDALKHHKIYLDVVRRQTQPNNVEKQRALATIGHTYLIWASETEKDRQRNLEHAYKYLMDGLEVAERT
;
A
#
# COMPACT_ATOMS: atom_id res chain seq x y z
N MET A 1 17.06 -18.29 6.59
CA MET A 1 16.48 -18.54 7.93
C MET A 1 14.98 -18.21 8.05
N GLU A 2 14.50 -17.01 7.69
CA GLU A 2 13.06 -16.68 7.73
C GLU A 2 12.43 -16.63 6.34
N GLU A 3 13.07 -15.94 5.39
CA GLU A 3 12.68 -15.88 3.98
C GLU A 3 12.46 -17.28 3.36
N GLU A 4 13.43 -18.19 3.53
CA GLU A 4 13.35 -19.57 3.04
C GLU A 4 12.15 -20.35 3.62
N LYS A 5 11.83 -20.13 4.90
CA LYS A 5 10.69 -20.78 5.55
C LYS A 5 9.38 -20.29 4.93
N LEU A 6 9.27 -19.00 4.68
CA LEU A 6 8.09 -18.40 4.04
C LEU A 6 7.95 -18.85 2.58
N LEU A 7 9.06 -18.93 1.83
CA LEU A 7 9.06 -19.48 0.47
C LEU A 7 8.63 -20.95 0.45
N HIS A 8 9.11 -21.76 1.40
CA HIS A 8 8.69 -23.15 1.52
C HIS A 8 7.19 -23.27 1.88
N ARG A 9 6.70 -22.43 2.81
CA ARG A 9 5.27 -22.33 3.14
C ARG A 9 4.43 -21.98 1.91
N LYS A 10 4.87 -20.99 1.13
CA LYS A 10 4.22 -20.56 -0.12
C LYS A 10 4.15 -21.69 -1.15
N GLN A 11 5.27 -22.37 -1.40
CA GLN A 11 5.32 -23.51 -2.33
C GLN A 11 4.41 -24.67 -1.90
N ASN A 12 4.40 -25.01 -0.61
CA ASN A 12 3.51 -26.04 -0.07
C ASN A 12 2.04 -25.64 -0.17
N ALA A 13 1.70 -24.37 0.06
CA ALA A 13 0.34 -23.86 -0.12
C ALA A 13 -0.11 -23.93 -1.58
N GLN A 14 0.77 -23.61 -2.54
CA GLN A 14 0.51 -23.76 -3.97
C GLN A 14 0.28 -25.22 -4.37
N ARG A 15 1.15 -26.14 -3.94
CA ARG A 15 1.01 -27.58 -4.23
C ARG A 15 -0.29 -28.17 -3.70
N ASN A 16 -0.74 -27.71 -2.54
CA ASN A 16 -1.95 -28.18 -1.88
C ASN A 16 -3.21 -27.39 -2.28
N ASN A 17 -3.14 -26.48 -3.27
CA ASN A 17 -4.24 -25.59 -3.68
C ASN A 17 -4.92 -24.86 -2.51
N ASN A 18 -4.16 -24.48 -1.48
CA ASN A 18 -4.69 -23.81 -0.32
C ASN A 18 -4.54 -22.28 -0.48
N THR A 19 -5.56 -21.65 -1.06
CA THR A 19 -5.56 -20.21 -1.34
C THR A 19 -5.34 -19.36 -0.10
N LYS A 20 -5.97 -19.69 1.03
CA LYS A 20 -5.83 -18.92 2.27
C LYS A 20 -4.37 -18.90 2.77
N ARG A 21 -3.76 -20.09 2.88
CA ARG A 21 -2.35 -20.19 3.30
C ARG A 21 -1.39 -19.54 2.30
N LEU A 22 -1.74 -19.58 1.02
CA LEU A 22 -0.97 -18.92 -0.03
C LEU A 22 -1.01 -17.40 0.14
N MET A 23 -2.18 -16.83 0.39
CA MET A 23 -2.36 -15.40 0.66
C MET A 23 -1.58 -14.98 1.91
N ASP A 24 -1.69 -15.73 3.01
CA ASP A 24 -0.95 -15.45 4.25
C ASP A 24 0.57 -15.45 3.99
N ALA A 25 1.07 -16.45 3.26
CA ALA A 25 2.49 -16.53 2.92
C ALA A 25 2.97 -15.39 2.00
N CYS A 26 2.15 -14.97 1.04
CA CYS A 26 2.47 -13.82 0.18
C CYS A 26 2.49 -12.52 0.99
N SER A 27 1.55 -12.35 1.93
CA SER A 27 1.52 -11.19 2.84
C SER A 27 2.78 -11.14 3.71
N ASP A 28 3.13 -12.24 4.37
CA ASP A 28 4.33 -12.34 5.21
C ASP A 28 5.61 -12.02 4.41
N LEU A 29 5.74 -12.57 3.18
CA LEU A 29 6.87 -12.29 2.30
C LEU A 29 6.93 -10.83 1.85
N ALA A 30 5.78 -10.25 1.49
CA ALA A 30 5.71 -8.87 1.04
C ALA A 30 6.16 -7.90 2.15
N GLU A 31 5.73 -8.12 3.39
CA GLU A 31 6.15 -7.34 4.54
C GLU A 31 7.63 -7.53 4.85
N LEU A 32 8.13 -8.77 4.84
CA LEU A 32 9.55 -9.07 5.04
C LEU A 32 10.41 -8.35 3.99
N TYR A 33 10.04 -8.43 2.71
CA TYR A 33 10.77 -7.78 1.63
C TYR A 33 10.71 -6.26 1.71
N ARG A 34 9.58 -5.68 2.12
CA ARG A 34 9.47 -4.23 2.35
C ARG A 34 10.41 -3.80 3.48
N ASN A 35 10.43 -4.53 4.60
CA ASN A 35 11.28 -4.22 5.76
C ASN A 35 12.79 -4.35 5.45
N GLN A 36 13.14 -5.21 4.50
CA GLN A 36 14.51 -5.37 3.99
C GLN A 36 14.85 -4.41 2.83
N CYS A 37 13.96 -3.46 2.50
CA CYS A 37 14.08 -2.56 1.34
C CYS A 37 14.20 -3.28 -0.02
N LYS A 38 13.83 -4.58 -0.10
CA LYS A 38 13.76 -5.38 -1.33
C LYS A 38 12.45 -5.10 -2.07
N TYR A 39 12.20 -3.84 -2.40
CA TYR A 39 10.89 -3.36 -2.84
C TYR A 39 10.35 -4.03 -4.10
N LYS A 40 11.20 -4.39 -5.07
CA LYS A 40 10.76 -5.10 -6.28
C LYS A 40 10.15 -6.47 -5.97
N LEU A 41 10.74 -7.20 -5.02
CA LEU A 41 10.21 -8.48 -4.56
C LEU A 41 8.92 -8.27 -3.76
N ALA A 42 8.87 -7.25 -2.89
CA ALA A 42 7.66 -6.90 -2.15
C ALA A 42 6.48 -6.60 -3.09
N ILE A 43 6.72 -5.84 -4.16
CA ILE A 43 5.70 -5.52 -5.18
C ILE A 43 5.20 -6.79 -5.88
N ALA A 44 6.09 -7.73 -6.21
CA ALA A 44 5.70 -8.99 -6.84
C ALA A 44 4.77 -9.81 -5.93
N GLU A 45 5.12 -9.92 -4.65
CA GLU A 45 4.32 -10.63 -3.64
C GLU A 45 2.97 -9.96 -3.39
N TYR A 46 2.93 -8.63 -3.26
CA TYR A 46 1.67 -7.90 -3.12
C TYR A 46 0.77 -7.99 -4.36
N LYS A 47 1.34 -7.98 -5.58
CA LYS A 47 0.56 -8.14 -6.81
C LYS A 47 -0.05 -9.53 -6.89
N GLN A 48 0.72 -10.57 -6.56
CA GLN A 48 0.19 -11.92 -6.46
C GLN A 48 -0.92 -12.00 -5.40
N LEU A 49 -0.74 -11.36 -4.25
CA LEU A 49 -1.77 -11.30 -3.21
C LEU A 49 -3.04 -10.59 -3.69
N ALA A 50 -2.90 -9.50 -4.45
CA ALA A 50 -4.03 -8.79 -5.06
C ALA A 50 -4.77 -9.64 -6.09
N ASP A 51 -4.05 -10.44 -6.90
CA ASP A 51 -4.65 -11.33 -7.90
C ASP A 51 -5.39 -12.51 -7.25
N LEU A 52 -4.87 -13.04 -6.13
CA LEU A 52 -5.55 -14.06 -5.34
C LEU A 52 -6.81 -13.52 -4.64
N HIS A 53 -6.81 -12.22 -4.37
CA HIS A 53 -7.87 -11.53 -3.65
C HIS A 53 -8.88 -10.90 -4.61
N ASN A 54 -9.88 -11.68 -5.01
CA ASN A 54 -10.84 -11.30 -6.06
C ASN A 54 -11.79 -10.13 -5.70
N LEU A 55 -11.85 -9.70 -4.44
CA LEU A 55 -12.77 -8.66 -3.97
C LEU A 55 -12.10 -7.28 -3.97
N LYS A 56 -12.28 -6.52 -5.06
CA LYS A 56 -11.63 -5.22 -5.27
C LYS A 56 -12.17 -4.06 -4.43
N ASP A 57 -13.27 -4.27 -3.71
CA ASP A 57 -13.95 -3.24 -2.92
C ASP A 57 -13.87 -3.49 -1.40
N ASP A 58 -12.98 -4.38 -0.96
CA ASP A 58 -12.81 -4.65 0.46
C ASP A 58 -11.54 -4.05 1.07
N MET A 59 -11.54 -3.98 2.41
CA MET A 59 -10.44 -3.39 3.17
C MET A 59 -9.12 -4.17 3.04
N ILE A 60 -9.16 -5.45 2.68
CA ILE A 60 -7.97 -6.26 2.45
C ILE A 60 -7.29 -5.78 1.17
N TYR A 61 -8.04 -5.67 0.06
CA TYR A 61 -7.55 -5.12 -1.20
C TYR A 61 -7.02 -3.69 -1.05
N ALA A 62 -7.69 -2.88 -0.23
CA ALA A 62 -7.27 -1.53 0.11
C ALA A 62 -5.86 -1.53 0.76
N ARG A 63 -5.64 -2.41 1.75
CA ARG A 63 -4.35 -2.56 2.44
C ARG A 63 -3.25 -3.11 1.55
N ILE A 64 -3.57 -4.05 0.67
CA ILE A 64 -2.62 -4.56 -0.33
C ILE A 64 -2.13 -3.42 -1.22
N ASN A 65 -3.05 -2.59 -1.74
CA ASN A 65 -2.68 -1.42 -2.54
C ASN A 65 -1.86 -0.40 -1.75
N ARG A 66 -2.15 -0.20 -0.46
CA ARG A 66 -1.27 0.62 0.40
C ARG A 66 0.16 0.07 0.43
N GLY A 67 0.33 -1.24 0.64
CA GLY A 67 1.64 -1.90 0.65
C GLY A 67 2.39 -1.81 -0.68
N ILE A 68 1.68 -1.96 -1.82
CA ILE A 68 2.25 -1.76 -3.15
C ILE A 68 2.75 -0.32 -3.31
N GLY A 69 1.94 0.66 -2.92
CA GLY A 69 2.30 2.07 -3.01
C GLY A 69 3.51 2.43 -2.15
N GLU A 70 3.58 1.92 -0.92
CA GLU A 70 4.73 2.11 -0.03
C GLU A 70 6.02 1.51 -0.63
N ALA A 71 5.93 0.35 -1.28
CA ALA A 71 7.07 -0.27 -1.94
C ALA A 71 7.53 0.52 -3.18
N TYR A 72 6.60 1.05 -3.99
CA TYR A 72 6.94 1.96 -5.10
C TYR A 72 7.55 3.27 -4.61
N GLN A 73 7.06 3.82 -3.50
CA GLN A 73 7.66 4.99 -2.86
C GLN A 73 9.10 4.71 -2.44
N GLY A 74 9.39 3.52 -1.89
CA GLY A 74 10.74 3.07 -1.56
C GLY A 74 11.67 2.97 -2.77
N LEU A 75 11.12 2.74 -3.97
CA LEU A 75 11.85 2.78 -5.24
C LEU A 75 11.93 4.19 -5.86
N LYS A 76 11.39 5.21 -5.19
CA LYS A 76 11.25 6.58 -5.71
C LYS A 76 10.43 6.66 -7.00
N GLN A 77 9.52 5.70 -7.21
CA GLN A 77 8.57 5.68 -8.32
C GLN A 77 7.24 6.30 -7.85
N PHE A 78 7.23 7.62 -7.71
CA PHE A 78 6.17 8.33 -7.00
C PHE A 78 4.82 8.30 -7.73
N GLU A 79 4.82 8.31 -9.05
CA GLU A 79 3.59 8.20 -9.85
C GLU A 79 2.88 6.85 -9.61
N ASP A 80 3.65 5.76 -9.63
CA ASP A 80 3.13 4.41 -9.36
C ASP A 80 2.67 4.29 -7.90
N ALA A 81 3.42 4.86 -6.95
CA ALA A 81 3.03 4.90 -5.55
C ALA A 81 1.68 5.59 -5.36
N LEU A 82 1.53 6.79 -5.93
CA LEU A 82 0.30 7.58 -5.86
C LEU A 82 -0.89 6.89 -6.52
N LYS A 83 -0.68 6.16 -7.62
CA LYS A 83 -1.75 5.37 -8.26
C LYS A 83 -2.33 4.35 -7.29
N HIS A 84 -1.47 3.61 -6.59
CA HIS A 84 -1.90 2.60 -5.62
C HIS A 84 -2.46 3.20 -4.33
N HIS A 85 -1.89 4.30 -3.82
CA HIS A 85 -2.45 5.00 -2.66
C HIS A 85 -3.83 5.62 -2.93
N LYS A 86 -4.09 6.08 -4.16
CA LYS A 86 -5.42 6.54 -4.58
C LYS A 86 -6.43 5.41 -4.62
N ILE A 87 -6.06 4.22 -5.12
CA ILE A 87 -6.92 3.02 -5.05
C ILE A 87 -7.28 2.69 -3.60
N TYR A 88 -6.30 2.74 -2.69
CA TYR A 88 -6.54 2.54 -1.27
C TYR A 88 -7.55 3.55 -0.71
N LEU A 89 -7.37 4.85 -0.98
CA LEU A 89 -8.30 5.90 -0.54
C LEU A 89 -9.71 5.70 -1.12
N ASP A 90 -9.83 5.34 -2.39
CA ASP A 90 -11.12 5.15 -3.07
C ASP A 90 -11.89 3.96 -2.50
N VAL A 91 -11.21 2.85 -2.19
CA VAL A 91 -11.84 1.69 -1.54
C VAL A 91 -12.30 2.05 -0.13
N VAL A 92 -11.49 2.77 0.66
CA VAL A 92 -11.86 3.22 2.00
C VAL A 92 -13.08 4.15 1.96
N ARG A 93 -13.16 5.06 0.98
CA ARG A 93 -14.30 5.97 0.79
C ARG A 93 -15.59 5.28 0.39
N ARG A 94 -15.50 4.13 -0.29
CA ARG A 94 -16.66 3.35 -0.75
C ARG A 94 -17.17 2.34 0.28
N GLN A 95 -16.51 2.18 1.42
CA GLN A 95 -17.00 1.32 2.49
C GLN A 95 -18.37 1.81 3.00
N THR A 96 -19.28 0.86 3.22
CA THR A 96 -20.64 1.14 3.74
C THR A 96 -20.61 1.72 5.16
N GLN A 97 -19.64 1.29 5.97
CA GLN A 97 -19.38 1.84 7.29
C GLN A 97 -18.15 2.75 7.22
N PRO A 98 -18.26 4.03 7.61
CA PRO A 98 -17.14 4.96 7.54
C PRO A 98 -16.05 4.55 8.54
N ASN A 99 -14.84 4.32 8.03
CA ASN A 99 -13.65 4.14 8.84
C ASN A 99 -12.76 5.38 8.72
N ASN A 100 -13.01 6.35 9.60
CA ASN A 100 -12.28 7.63 9.59
C ASN A 100 -10.79 7.46 9.85
N VAL A 101 -10.38 6.46 10.64
CA VAL A 101 -8.96 6.15 10.89
C VAL A 101 -8.27 5.70 9.60
N GLU A 102 -8.87 4.77 8.84
CA GLU A 102 -8.31 4.32 7.56
C GLU A 102 -8.37 5.43 6.50
N LYS A 103 -9.40 6.27 6.52
CA LYS A 103 -9.51 7.42 5.61
C LYS A 103 -8.41 8.45 5.87
N GLN A 104 -8.21 8.80 7.14
CA GLN A 104 -7.14 9.69 7.57
C GLN A 104 -5.77 9.11 7.22
N ARG A 105 -5.56 7.81 7.45
CA ARG A 105 -4.33 7.11 7.05
C ARG A 105 -4.08 7.19 5.55
N ALA A 106 -5.08 6.93 4.72
CA ALA A 106 -4.96 7.00 3.27
C ALA A 106 -4.59 8.42 2.80
N LEU A 107 -5.24 9.44 3.35
CA LEU A 107 -4.92 10.84 3.07
C LEU A 107 -3.50 11.21 3.50
N ALA A 108 -3.09 10.83 4.71
CA ALA A 108 -1.76 11.06 5.23
C ALA A 108 -0.68 10.35 4.40
N THR A 109 -0.92 9.11 3.96
CA THR A 109 -0.01 8.37 3.09
C THR A 109 0.20 9.11 1.76
N ILE A 110 -0.88 9.54 1.09
CA ILE A 110 -0.77 10.30 -0.16
C ILE A 110 -0.03 11.62 0.04
N GLY A 111 -0.38 12.36 1.09
CA GLY A 111 0.28 13.62 1.43
C GLY A 111 1.78 13.45 1.68
N HIS A 112 2.15 12.40 2.42
CA HIS A 112 3.55 12.04 2.67
C HIS A 112 4.30 11.65 1.39
N THR A 113 3.67 10.90 0.47
CA THR A 113 4.30 10.57 -0.82
C THR A 113 4.60 11.83 -1.63
N TYR A 114 3.69 12.81 -1.66
CA TYR A 114 3.93 14.10 -2.31
C TYR A 114 5.04 14.91 -1.62
N LEU A 115 5.12 14.89 -0.29
CA LEU A 115 6.22 15.54 0.46
C LEU A 115 7.58 14.95 0.08
N ILE A 116 7.69 13.61 0.07
CA ILE A 116 8.94 12.94 -0.30
C ILE A 116 9.29 13.29 -1.75
N TRP A 117 8.31 13.24 -2.67
CA TRP A 117 8.55 13.58 -4.06
C TRP A 117 9.06 15.01 -4.22
N ALA A 118 8.46 15.98 -3.53
CA ALA A 118 8.92 17.37 -3.52
C ALA A 118 10.34 17.54 -2.94
N SER A 119 10.79 16.65 -2.05
CA SER A 119 12.16 16.70 -1.50
C SER A 119 13.20 16.05 -2.41
N GLU A 120 12.77 15.19 -3.33
CA GLU A 120 13.65 14.38 -4.19
C GLU A 120 13.85 14.99 -5.58
N THR A 121 13.00 15.93 -5.99
CA THR A 121 13.14 16.65 -7.26
C THR A 121 12.70 18.11 -7.14
N GLU A 122 13.44 19.00 -7.80
CA GLU A 122 13.04 20.41 -7.93
C GLU A 122 11.96 20.61 -9.00
N LYS A 123 11.82 19.66 -9.92
CA LYS A 123 10.78 19.71 -10.95
C LYS A 123 9.41 19.53 -10.28
N ASP A 124 8.47 20.43 -10.56
CA ASP A 124 7.12 20.39 -10.00
C ASP A 124 7.06 20.42 -8.46
N ARG A 125 8.16 20.80 -7.79
CA ARG A 125 8.26 20.81 -6.32
C ARG A 125 7.13 21.59 -5.66
N GLN A 126 6.88 22.81 -6.13
CA GLN A 126 5.81 23.66 -5.60
C GLN A 126 4.44 22.98 -5.70
N ARG A 127 4.13 22.39 -6.86
CA ARG A 127 2.89 21.65 -7.10
C ARG A 127 2.78 20.42 -6.18
N ASN A 128 3.87 19.70 -5.98
CA ASN A 128 3.91 18.55 -5.08
C ASN A 128 3.70 18.99 -3.61
N LEU A 129 4.27 20.11 -3.18
CA LEU A 129 4.04 20.68 -1.85
C LEU A 129 2.58 21.13 -1.66
N GLU A 130 1.96 21.73 -2.66
CA GLU A 130 0.53 22.09 -2.63
C GLU A 130 -0.36 20.86 -2.50
N HIS A 131 -0.07 19.79 -3.26
CA HIS A 131 -0.79 18.53 -3.13
C HIS A 131 -0.58 17.89 -1.75
N ALA A 132 0.66 17.85 -1.26
CA ALA A 132 0.98 17.36 0.07
C ALA A 132 0.17 18.10 1.15
N TYR A 133 0.22 19.43 1.13
CA TYR A 133 -0.54 20.28 2.06
C TYR A 133 -2.02 19.94 2.02
N LYS A 134 -2.63 19.91 0.82
CA LYS A 134 -4.05 19.58 0.66
C LYS A 134 -4.41 18.24 1.30
N TYR A 135 -3.70 17.16 0.95
CA TYR A 135 -4.03 15.83 1.47
C TYR A 135 -3.80 15.69 2.97
N LEU A 136 -2.78 16.35 3.53
CA LEU A 136 -2.52 16.35 4.96
C LEU A 136 -3.58 17.14 5.74
N MET A 137 -4.02 18.29 5.22
CA MET A 137 -5.10 19.07 5.82
C MET A 137 -6.44 18.34 5.76
N ASP A 138 -6.78 17.72 4.61
CA ASP A 138 -7.97 16.87 4.49
C ASP A 138 -7.92 15.70 5.52
N GLY A 139 -6.73 15.14 5.75
CA GLY A 139 -6.52 14.08 6.74
C GLY A 139 -6.69 14.57 8.19
N LEU A 140 -6.20 15.77 8.50
CA LEU A 140 -6.37 16.40 9.81
C LEU A 140 -7.85 16.68 10.10
N GLU A 141 -8.59 17.24 9.15
CA GLU A 141 -10.03 17.51 9.29
C GLU A 141 -10.83 16.23 9.58
N VAL A 142 -10.42 15.08 9.02
CA VAL A 142 -11.03 13.79 9.32
C VAL A 142 -10.73 13.34 10.76
N ALA A 143 -9.51 13.57 11.26
CA ALA A 143 -9.11 13.21 12.63
C ALA A 143 -9.77 14.11 13.70
N GLU A 144 -10.04 15.36 13.38
CA GLU A 144 -10.73 16.29 14.29
C GLU A 144 -12.22 15.95 14.46
N ARG A 145 -12.78 15.13 13.55
CA ARG A 145 -14.18 14.71 13.54
C ARG A 145 -14.42 13.32 14.11
N THR A 146 -13.37 12.65 14.62
CA THR A 146 -13.44 11.35 15.29
C THR A 146 -13.40 11.48 16.79
#